data_AF-A0A0A1MT76-F1
#
_entry.id   AF-A0A0A1MT76-F1
#
_cell.length_a   1.000
_cell.length_b   1.000
_cell.length_c   1.000
_cell.angle_alpha   90.00
_cell.angle_beta   90.00
_cell.angle_gamma   90.00
#
_symmetry.space_group_name_H-M   'P 1'
#
loop_
_entity.id
_entity.type
_entity.pdbx_description
1 polymer ?
#
loop_
_entity_poly.entity_id
_entity_poly.type
_entity_poly.pdbx_seq_one_letter_code
_entity_poly.pdbx_strand_id
1 'polypeptide(L)'
;MALFFTYVIAGLAIAMPVGAITVEMIKQGLKNGFMHGWAVGLGGMTIDFVLIAALYLGLASILQLPFIQIPMWLIGAVFLFLIGYESIKNADNDITLAGEKPAKSIRSSEMDSLWLFRQETLYFG
;
A
#
# COMPACT_ATOMS: atom_id res chain seq x y z
N MET A 1 -15.19 14.52 26.56
CA MET A 1 -14.12 13.50 26.52
C MET A 1 -14.38 12.39 25.48
N ALA A 2 -15.57 11.79 25.41
CA ALA A 2 -15.88 10.74 24.43
C ALA A 2 -15.72 11.16 22.94
N LEU A 3 -16.13 12.38 22.58
CA LEU A 3 -15.98 12.89 21.20
C LEU A 3 -14.51 13.02 20.76
N PHE A 4 -13.62 13.41 21.67
CA PHE A 4 -12.18 13.51 21.38
C PHE A 4 -11.59 12.13 21.05
N PHE A 5 -11.85 11.12 21.88
CA PHE A 5 -11.42 9.74 21.60
C PHE A 5 -12.01 9.20 20.30
N THR A 6 -13.28 9.51 20.01
CA THR A 6 -13.94 9.08 18.76
C THR A 6 -13.21 9.64 17.54
N TYR A 7 -12.89 10.94 17.53
CA TYR A 7 -12.17 11.56 16.40
C TYR A 7 -10.71 11.11 16.29
N VAL A 8 -10.03 10.85 17.42
CA VAL A 8 -8.68 10.29 17.41
C VAL A 8 -8.67 8.89 16.80
N ILE A 9 -9.60 8.02 17.21
CA ILE A 9 -9.72 6.66 16.68
C ILE A 9 -10.15 6.69 15.21
N ALA A 10 -11.07 7.59 14.83
CA ALA A 10 -11.49 7.74 13.43
C ALA A 10 -10.34 8.18 12.53
N GLY A 11 -9.54 9.16 12.96
CA GLY A 11 -8.34 9.59 12.22
C GLY A 11 -7.31 8.47 12.09
N LEU A 12 -7.10 7.70 13.15
CA LEU A 12 -6.18 6.56 13.14
C LEU A 12 -6.67 5.43 12.21
N ALA A 13 -7.98 5.16 12.19
CA ALA A 13 -8.58 4.17 11.29
C ALA A 13 -8.44 4.56 9.81
N ILE A 14 -8.57 5.86 9.48
CA ILE A 14 -8.41 6.35 8.11
C ILE A 14 -6.94 6.33 7.67
N ALA A 15 -5.99 6.54 8.59
CA ALA A 15 -4.55 6.56 8.28
C ALA A 15 -3.87 5.18 8.28
N MET A 16 -4.48 4.19 8.94
CA MET A 16 -3.96 2.81 9.06
C MET A 16 -3.76 2.06 7.72
N PRO A 17 -4.61 2.22 6.69
CA PRO A 17 -4.47 1.46 5.45
C PRO A 17 -3.29 1.99 4.63
N VAL A 18 -2.23 1.20 4.53
CA VAL A 18 -1.18 1.45 3.54
C VAL A 18 -1.71 1.01 2.17
N GLY A 19 -2.21 1.98 1.39
CA GLY A 19 -2.80 1.72 0.08
C GLY A 19 -1.78 1.39 -1.01
N ALA A 20 -2.28 0.85 -2.12
CA ALA A 20 -1.47 0.50 -3.30
C ALA A 20 -0.64 1.68 -3.84
N ILE A 21 -1.17 2.90 -3.77
CA ILE A 21 -0.48 4.13 -4.20
C ILE A 21 0.78 4.38 -3.36
N THR A 22 0.70 4.20 -2.03
CA THR A 22 1.84 4.37 -1.12
C THR A 22 2.90 3.29 -1.33
N VAL A 23 2.50 2.04 -1.60
CA VAL A 23 3.44 0.96 -1.93
C VAL A 23 4.19 1.24 -3.23
N GLU A 24 3.46 1.65 -4.28
CA GLU A 24 4.09 1.97 -5.56
C GLU A 24 4.95 3.24 -5.47
N MET A 25 4.57 4.22 -4.65
CA MET A 25 5.38 5.39 -4.32
C MET A 25 6.73 5.00 -3.70
N ILE A 26 6.73 4.11 -2.69
CA ILE A 26 7.96 3.63 -2.05
C ILE A 26 8.82 2.88 -3.06
N LYS A 27 8.22 1.98 -3.85
CA LYS A 27 8.92 1.19 -4.87
C LYS A 27 9.56 2.08 -5.93
N GLN A 28 8.85 3.09 -6.44
CA GLN A 28 9.41 4.02 -7.43
C GLN A 28 10.41 4.99 -6.81
N GLY A 29 10.21 5.41 -5.56
CA GLY A 29 11.17 6.21 -4.81
C GLY A 29 12.50 5.47 -4.60
N LEU A 30 12.44 4.18 -4.26
CA LEU A 30 13.62 3.33 -4.06
C LEU A 30 14.28 2.90 -5.37
N LYS A 31 13.51 2.61 -6.43
CA LYS A 31 14.04 2.09 -7.70
C LYS A 31 14.47 3.18 -8.69
N ASN A 32 13.65 4.23 -8.84
CA ASN A 32 13.83 5.27 -9.86
C ASN A 32 14.21 6.64 -9.25
N GLY A 33 14.41 6.69 -7.93
CA GLY A 33 14.75 7.91 -7.19
C GLY A 33 13.54 8.71 -6.70
N PHE A 34 13.79 9.61 -5.75
CA PHE A 34 12.76 10.35 -5.01
C PHE A 34 11.74 11.09 -5.89
N MET A 35 12.18 11.67 -7.01
CA MET A 35 11.29 12.45 -7.91
C MET A 35 10.19 11.59 -8.54
N HIS A 36 10.47 10.32 -8.85
CA HIS A 36 9.47 9.42 -9.42
C HIS A 36 8.43 8.99 -8.38
N GLY A 37 8.85 8.71 -7.14
CA GLY A 37 7.91 8.49 -6.04
C GLY A 37 7.02 9.72 -5.80
N TRP A 38 7.61 10.92 -5.84
CA TRP A 38 6.85 12.16 -5.64
C TRP A 38 5.83 12.42 -6.74
N ALA A 39 6.17 12.13 -8.01
CA ALA A 39 5.23 12.23 -9.13
C ALA A 39 4.03 11.27 -8.99
N VAL A 40 4.25 10.04 -8.50
CA VAL A 40 3.16 9.08 -8.23
C VAL A 40 2.24 9.58 -7.10
N GLY A 41 2.83 10.12 -6.03
CA GLY A 41 2.06 10.71 -4.92
C GLY A 41 1.21 11.89 -5.35
N LEU A 42 1.78 12.81 -6.14
CA LEU A 42 1.05 13.93 -6.71
C LEU A 42 -0.06 13.47 -7.66
N GLY A 43 0.17 12.42 -8.46
CA GLY A 43 -0.85 11.84 -9.33
C GLY A 43 -2.06 11.33 -8.54
N GLY A 44 -1.81 10.57 -7.47
CA GLY A 44 -2.86 10.08 -6.56
C GLY A 44 -3.68 11.21 -5.94
N MET A 45 -3.01 12.19 -5.34
CA MET A 45 -3.68 13.35 -4.74
C MET A 45 -4.45 14.20 -5.76
N THR A 46 -3.96 14.27 -7.01
CA THR A 46 -4.65 15.01 -8.08
C THR A 46 -5.97 14.35 -8.44
N ILE A 47 -6.02 13.02 -8.50
CA ILE A 47 -7.26 12.27 -8.75
C ILE A 47 -8.25 12.52 -7.61
N ASP A 48 -7.80 12.48 -6.35
CA ASP A 48 -8.66 12.77 -5.20
C ASP A 48 -9.23 14.19 -5.25
N PHE A 49 -8.39 15.18 -5.59
CA PHE A 49 -8.82 16.57 -5.72
C PHE A 49 -9.83 16.76 -6.86
N VAL A 50 -9.57 16.19 -8.03
CA VAL A 50 -10.46 16.26 -9.19
C VAL A 50 -11.80 15.59 -8.88
N LEU A 51 -11.80 14.46 -8.18
CA LEU A 51 -13.01 13.75 -7.79
C LEU A 51 -13.85 14.58 -6.81
N ILE A 52 -13.23 15.18 -5.79
CA ILE A 52 -13.93 16.09 -4.85
C ILE A 52 -14.49 17.31 -5.60
N ALA A 53 -13.72 17.90 -6.51
CA ALA A 53 -14.18 19.02 -7.33
C ALA A 53 -15.38 18.61 -8.21
N ALA A 54 -15.34 17.45 -8.86
CA ALA A 54 -16.44 16.93 -9.67
C ALA A 54 -17.71 16.68 -8.83
N LEU A 55 -17.56 16.10 -7.64
CA LEU A 55 -18.67 15.92 -6.69
C LEU A 55 -19.31 17.26 -6.32
N TYR A 56 -18.50 18.30 -6.07
CA TYR A 56 -18.97 19.64 -5.75
C TYR A 56 -19.71 20.32 -6.92
N LEU A 57 -19.29 20.07 -8.17
CA LEU A 57 -19.93 20.60 -9.37
C LEU A 57 -21.29 19.95 -9.71
N GLY A 58 -21.80 19.05 -8.87
CA GLY A 58 -23.13 18.45 -9.00
C GLY A 58 -23.13 16.97 -9.40
N LEU A 59 -21.96 16.35 -9.57
CA LEU A 59 -21.87 14.89 -9.81
C LEU A 59 -22.46 14.11 -8.63
N ALA A 60 -22.34 14.62 -7.41
CA ALA A 60 -22.92 14.00 -6.21
C ALA A 60 -24.44 13.82 -6.34
N SER A 61 -25.15 14.83 -6.86
CA SER A 61 -26.62 14.77 -7.02
C SER A 61 -27.06 13.74 -8.04
N ILE A 62 -26.24 13.49 -9.07
CA ILE A 62 -26.50 12.47 -10.09
C ILE A 62 -26.27 11.07 -9.49
N LEU A 63 -25.19 10.89 -8.73
CA LEU A 63 -24.83 9.62 -8.09
C LEU A 63 -25.81 9.19 -6.99
N GLN A 64 -26.51 10.14 -6.37
CA GLN A 64 -27.54 9.89 -5.34
C GLN A 64 -28.90 9.49 -5.92
N LEU A 65 -29.08 9.52 -7.25
CA LEU A 65 -30.31 9.02 -7.86
C LEU A 65 -30.42 7.51 -7.63
N PRO A 66 -31.57 6.99 -7.16
CA PRO A 66 -31.70 5.58 -6.77
C PRO A 66 -31.39 4.62 -7.94
N PHE A 67 -31.69 5.05 -9.17
CA PHE A 67 -31.39 4.28 -10.38
C PHE A 67 -29.89 4.08 -10.63
N ILE A 68 -29.03 5.03 -10.22
CA ILE A 68 -27.57 4.98 -10.40
C ILE A 68 -26.88 4.45 -9.14
N GLN A 69 -27.41 4.80 -7.98
CA GLN A 69 -26.86 4.43 -6.67
C GLN A 69 -26.85 2.91 -6.46
N ILE A 70 -27.94 2.23 -6.80
CA ILE A 70 -28.08 0.77 -6.61
C ILE A 70 -27.04 -0.02 -7.42
N PRO A 71 -26.90 0.15 -8.75
CA PRO A 71 -25.87 -0.56 -9.50
C PRO A 71 -24.46 -0.15 -9.07
N MET A 72 -24.23 1.10 -8.67
CA MET A 72 -22.92 1.53 -8.14
C MET A 72 -22.54 0.76 -6.87
N TRP A 73 -23.47 0.58 -5.93
CA TRP A 73 -23.25 -0.25 -4.74
C TRP A 73 -22.99 -1.71 -5.09
N LEU A 74 -23.73 -2.26 -6.05
CA LEU A 74 -23.55 -3.64 -6.48
C LEU A 74 -22.17 -3.85 -7.12
N ILE A 75 -21.76 -2.94 -8.01
CA ILE A 75 -20.41 -2.96 -8.61
C ILE A 75 -19.34 -2.84 -7.54
N GLY A 76 -19.49 -1.91 -6.58
CA GLY A 76 -18.55 -1.75 -5.48
C GLY A 76 -18.45 -3.00 -4.59
N ALA A 77 -19.59 -3.64 -4.29
CA ALA A 77 -19.64 -4.87 -3.52
C ALA A 77 -18.96 -6.04 -4.25
N VAL A 78 -19.22 -6.20 -5.55
CA VAL A 78 -18.56 -7.22 -6.38
C VAL A 78 -17.06 -6.96 -6.45
N PHE A 79 -16.65 -5.71 -6.67
CA PHE A 79 -15.23 -5.34 -6.75
C PHE A 79 -14.49 -5.61 -5.43
N LEU A 80 -15.10 -5.25 -4.29
CA LEU A 80 -14.56 -5.57 -2.97
C LEU A 80 -14.50 -7.08 -2.73
N PHE A 81 -15.50 -7.83 -3.18
CA PHE A 81 -15.51 -9.29 -3.06
C PHE A 81 -14.39 -9.92 -3.89
N LEU A 82 -14.14 -9.42 -5.11
CA LEU A 82 -13.04 -9.86 -5.97
C LEU A 82 -11.69 -9.59 -5.31
N ILE A 83 -11.44 -8.36 -4.86
CA ILE A 83 -10.17 -8.02 -4.18
C ILE A 83 -10.02 -8.80 -2.88
N GLY A 84 -11.10 -8.99 -2.12
CA GLY A 84 -11.09 -9.79 -0.89
C GLY A 84 -10.76 -11.25 -1.16
N TYR A 85 -11.37 -11.83 -2.20
CA TYR A 85 -11.09 -13.21 -2.63
C TYR A 85 -9.65 -13.36 -3.12
N GLU A 86 -9.17 -12.44 -3.97
CA GLU A 86 -7.78 -12.39 -4.40
C GLU A 86 -6.81 -12.23 -3.22
N SER A 87 -7.13 -11.38 -2.25
CA SER A 87 -6.31 -11.17 -1.07
C SER A 87 -6.18 -12.43 -0.21
N ILE A 88 -7.26 -13.20 -0.04
CA ILE A 88 -7.23 -14.46 0.74
C ILE A 88 -6.51 -15.56 -0.05
N LYS A 89 -6.78 -15.68 -1.36
CA LYS A 89 -6.16 -16.68 -2.22
C LYS A 89 -4.66 -16.46 -2.41
N ASN A 90 -4.24 -15.20 -2.53
CA ASN A 90 -2.84 -14.82 -2.68
C ASN A 90 -2.13 -14.66 -1.32
N ALA A 91 -2.80 -14.92 -0.19
CA ALA A 91 -2.15 -14.94 1.12
C ALA A 91 -1.28 -16.19 1.34
N ASP A 92 -1.60 -17.31 0.66
CA ASP A 92 -0.89 -18.59 0.79
C ASP A 92 0.26 -18.73 -0.23
N ASN A 93 0.19 -17.96 -1.33
CA ASN A 93 1.34 -17.76 -2.21
C ASN A 93 2.13 -16.61 -1.61
N ASP A 94 3.27 -16.94 -0.99
CA ASP A 94 4.32 -16.03 -0.57
C ASP A 94 4.24 -14.72 -1.37
N ILE A 95 3.97 -13.61 -0.69
CA ILE A 95 3.67 -12.30 -1.26
C ILE A 95 4.95 -11.76 -1.90
N THR A 96 5.37 -12.37 -3.00
CA THR A 96 6.43 -11.95 -3.90
C THR A 96 5.85 -10.91 -4.84
N LEU A 97 5.11 -9.94 -4.27
CA LEU A 97 4.74 -8.73 -4.96
C LEU A 97 5.91 -7.76 -4.85
N ALA A 98 6.72 -7.80 -5.90
CA ALA A 98 7.50 -6.69 -6.42
C ALA A 98 8.49 -6.00 -5.45
N GLY A 99 9.53 -6.73 -5.03
CA GLY A 99 10.84 -6.09 -4.89
C GLY A 99 11.59 -6.23 -3.58
N GLU A 100 11.27 -7.19 -2.71
CA GLU A 100 12.20 -7.61 -1.66
C GLU A 100 12.69 -9.03 -1.90
N LYS A 101 14.01 -9.16 -2.03
CA LYS A 101 14.68 -10.42 -1.69
C LYS A 101 14.27 -10.74 -0.24
N PRO A 102 13.89 -11.98 0.07
CA PRO A 102 13.40 -12.33 1.40
C PRO A 102 14.42 -11.87 2.44
N ALA A 103 13.92 -11.15 3.45
CA ALA A 103 14.68 -10.70 4.60
C ALA A 103 15.61 -11.81 5.06
N LYS A 104 16.88 -11.68 4.72
CA LYS A 104 17.91 -12.58 5.18
C LYS A 104 18.01 -12.32 6.68
N SER A 105 17.35 -13.20 7.44
CA SER A 105 17.42 -13.32 8.89
C SER A 105 18.78 -12.84 9.40
N ILE A 106 18.77 -11.89 10.34
CA ILE A 106 19.96 -11.26 10.92
C ILE A 106 21.01 -12.32 11.34
N ARG A 107 20.52 -13.50 11.76
CA ARG A 107 21.29 -14.70 12.12
C ARG A 107 22.19 -15.26 11.02
N SER A 108 21.85 -15.05 9.74
CA SER A 108 22.68 -15.51 8.62
C SER A 108 23.78 -14.53 8.23
N SER A 109 23.68 -13.25 8.62
CA SER A 109 24.75 -12.26 8.39
C SER A 109 25.94 -12.49 9.33
N GLU A 110 25.66 -12.94 10.56
CA GLU A 110 26.66 -13.27 11.57
C GLU A 110 27.43 -14.55 11.21
N MET A 111 26.75 -15.56 10.64
CA MET A 111 27.42 -16.78 10.19
C MET A 111 28.31 -16.55 8.95
N ASP A 112 27.88 -15.73 7.99
CA ASP A 112 28.70 -15.43 6.79
C ASP A 112 29.96 -14.64 7.14
N SER A 113 29.86 -13.69 8.07
CA SER A 113 31.02 -12.92 8.57
C SER A 113 31.99 -13.80 9.37
N LEU A 114 31.51 -14.75 10.16
CA LEU A 114 32.35 -15.75 10.84
C LEU A 114 33.03 -16.73 9.89
N TRP A 115 32.38 -17.10 8.78
CA TRP A 115 32.98 -17.94 7.73
C TRP A 115 34.10 -17.22 6.98
N LEU A 116 33.93 -15.94 6.67
CA LEU A 116 34.97 -15.11 6.06
C LEU A 116 36.18 -14.92 6.99
N PHE A 117 35.93 -14.66 8.29
CA PHE A 117 36.98 -14.54 9.29
C PHE A 117 37.77 -15.85 9.49
N ARG A 118 37.08 -16.99 9.39
CA ARG A 118 37.71 -18.32 9.44
C ARG A 118 38.55 -18.62 8.19
N GLN A 119 38.17 -18.12 7.02
CA GLN A 119 38.99 -18.25 5.81
C GLN A 119 40.26 -17.41 5.92
N GLU A 120 40.16 -16.16 6.40
CA GLU A 120 41.30 -15.25 6.50
C GLU A 120 42.37 -15.73 7.49
N THR A 121 41.98 -16.45 8.55
CA THR A 121 42.91 -17.09 9.51
C THR A 121 43.60 -18.35 8.99
N LEU A 122 43.07 -19.02 7.95
CA LEU A 122 43.65 -20.23 7.37
C LEU A 122 44.65 -19.95 6.22
N TYR A 123 44.62 -18.75 5.63
CA TYR A 123 45.55 -18.34 4.56
C TYR A 123 46.80 -17.61 5.09
N PHE A 124 46.83 -17.22 6.36
CA PHE A 124 47.94 -16.51 7.01
C PHE A 124 48.71 -17.35 8.06
N GLY A 125 48.54 -18.68 8.05
CA GLY A 125 49.27 -19.62 8.91
C GLY A 125 50.38 -20.36 8.16
#